data_AF-A0A9X3D976-F1
#
_entry.id   AF-A0A9X3D976-F1
#
_cell.length_a   1.000
_cell.length_b   1.000
_cell.length_c   1.000
_cell.angle_alpha   90.00
_cell.angle_beta   90.00
_cell.angle_gamma   90.00
#
_symmetry.space_group_name_H-M   'P 1'
#
loop_
_entity.id
_entity.type
_entity.pdbx_description
1 polymer ?
#
loop_
_entity_poly.entity_id
_entity_poly.type
_entity_poly.pdbx_seq_one_letter_code
_entity_poly.pdbx_strand_id
1 'polypeptide(L)'
;MTDTDTAAPIAEAPIAGFDTAIAMAEAASCGNVSWWNSIRMQPEDPALGEYATSVLLAELLRSSAHRLGVPVADVWELARRSGRLPG
;
A
#
# COMPACT_ATOMS: atom_id res chain seq x y z
N MET A 1 30.75 30.13 3.84
CA MET A 1 29.80 29.85 4.92
C MET A 1 28.81 28.84 4.35
N THR A 2 29.06 27.56 4.62
CA THR A 2 28.29 26.42 4.10
C THR A 2 27.13 26.15 5.05
N ASP A 3 25.94 26.64 4.72
CA ASP A 3 24.70 26.15 5.32
C ASP A 3 24.30 24.86 4.61
N THR A 4 24.75 23.74 5.18
CA THR A 4 24.21 22.43 4.86
C THR A 4 22.89 22.32 5.59
N ASP A 5 21.82 22.82 4.96
CA ASP A 5 20.44 22.60 5.39
C ASP A 5 20.14 21.11 5.27
N THR A 6 20.52 20.37 6.31
CA THR A 6 20.14 18.97 6.50
C THR A 6 18.68 19.01 6.89
N ALA A 7 17.80 19.09 5.90
CA ALA A 7 16.38 18.87 6.07
C ALA A 7 16.22 17.49 6.74
N ALA A 8 15.88 17.49 8.02
CA ALA A 8 15.57 16.28 8.75
C ALA A 8 14.51 15.49 7.96
N PRO A 9 14.62 14.15 7.85
CA PRO A 9 13.65 13.37 7.12
C PRO A 9 12.27 13.64 7.73
N ILE A 10 11.39 14.24 6.93
CA ILE A 10 10.01 14.51 7.32
C ILE A 10 9.40 13.15 7.63
N ALA A 11 9.13 12.88 8.91
CA ALA A 11 8.45 11.68 9.32
C ALA A 11 7.00 11.80 8.82
N GLU A 12 6.77 11.29 7.62
CA GLU A 12 5.44 11.21 7.02
C GLU A 12 4.51 10.46 7.98
N ALA A 13 3.43 11.12 8.39
CA ALA A 13 2.46 10.59 9.32
C ALA A 13 1.77 9.35 8.73
N PRO A 14 1.41 8.34 9.55
CA PRO A 14 0.68 7.17 9.08
C PRO A 14 -0.61 7.58 8.36
N ILE A 15 -0.84 7.03 7.17
CA ILE A 15 -2.08 7.24 6.42
C ILE A 15 -3.19 6.43 7.09
N ALA A 16 -4.25 7.09 7.56
CA ALA A 16 -5.41 6.39 8.13
C ALA A 16 -6.02 5.45 7.07
N GLY A 17 -6.35 4.22 7.48
CA GLY A 17 -6.90 3.20 6.57
C GLY A 17 -5.89 2.58 5.59
N PHE A 18 -4.57 2.85 5.74
CA PHE A 18 -3.54 2.27 4.89
C PHE A 18 -3.54 0.74 4.95
N ASP A 19 -3.56 0.16 6.16
CA ASP A 19 -3.57 -1.29 6.35
C ASP A 19 -4.82 -1.92 5.72
N THR A 20 -5.97 -1.26 5.86
CA THR A 20 -7.23 -1.65 5.21
C THR A 20 -7.06 -1.65 3.68
N ALA A 21 -6.51 -0.59 3.10
CA ALA A 21 -6.28 -0.49 1.65
C ALA A 21 -5.28 -1.54 1.13
N ILE A 22 -4.22 -1.84 1.89
CA ILE A 22 -3.24 -2.89 1.56
C ILE A 22 -3.89 -4.27 1.61
N ALA A 23 -4.69 -4.58 2.64
CA ALA A 23 -5.40 -5.84 2.73
C ALA A 23 -6.42 -6.00 1.59
N MET A 24 -7.12 -4.93 1.22
CA MET A 24 -8.01 -4.92 0.05
C MET A 24 -7.24 -5.16 -1.24
N ALA A 25 -6.08 -4.52 -1.44
CA ALA A 25 -5.24 -4.75 -2.61
C ALA A 25 -4.72 -6.19 -2.67
N GLU A 26 -4.35 -6.79 -1.54
CA GLU A 26 -3.92 -8.19 -1.46
C GLU A 26 -5.06 -9.13 -1.88
N ALA A 27 -6.27 -8.91 -1.38
CA ALA A 27 -7.46 -9.66 -1.76
C ALA A 27 -7.79 -9.56 -3.25
N ALA A 28 -7.72 -8.36 -3.80
CA ALA A 28 -7.91 -8.12 -5.22
C ALA A 28 -6.81 -8.77 -6.07
N SER A 29 -5.56 -8.79 -5.59
CA SER A 29 -4.43 -9.43 -6.28
C SER A 29 -4.61 -10.95 -6.43
N CYS A 30 -5.31 -11.57 -5.48
CA CYS A 30 -5.69 -12.97 -5.51
C CYS A 30 -6.98 -13.24 -6.33
N GLY A 31 -7.61 -12.21 -6.89
CA GLY A 31 -8.90 -12.33 -7.57
C GLY A 31 -10.07 -12.70 -6.65
N ASN A 32 -9.92 -12.52 -5.33
CA ASN A 32 -10.89 -12.97 -4.34
C ASN A 32 -11.84 -11.82 -3.92
N VAL A 33 -12.89 -11.61 -4.73
CA VAL A 33 -13.89 -10.55 -4.51
C VAL A 33 -14.67 -10.74 -3.20
N SER A 34 -14.89 -11.97 -2.76
CA SER A 34 -15.59 -12.27 -1.50
C SER A 34 -14.78 -11.84 -0.29
N TRP A 35 -13.47 -12.13 -0.28
CA TRP A 35 -12.55 -11.66 0.76
C TRP A 35 -12.38 -10.15 0.71
N TRP A 36 -12.25 -9.58 -0.48
CA TRP A 36 -12.20 -8.12 -0.64
C TRP A 36 -13.44 -7.43 -0.04
N ASN A 37 -14.64 -7.97 -0.32
CA ASN A 37 -15.88 -7.44 0.22
C ASN A 37 -15.98 -7.59 1.74
N SER A 38 -15.44 -8.65 2.33
CA SER A 38 -15.47 -8.81 3.79
C SER A 38 -14.58 -7.79 4.50
N ILE A 39 -13.48 -7.35 3.86
CA ILE A 39 -12.64 -6.25 4.36
C ILE A 39 -13.39 -4.91 4.23
N ARG A 40 -13.97 -4.62 3.06
CA ARG A 40 -14.74 -3.39 2.81
C ARG A 40 -15.93 -3.20 3.76
N MET A 41 -16.55 -4.29 4.20
CA MET A 41 -17.73 -4.23 5.10
C MET A 41 -17.37 -4.00 6.58
N GLN A 42 -16.09 -3.91 6.94
CA GLN A 42 -15.68 -3.53 8.29
C GLN A 42 -16.02 -2.04 8.56
N PRO A 43 -16.15 -1.59 9.83
CA PRO A 43 -16.72 -0.28 10.17
C PRO A 43 -15.88 0.96 9.79
N GLU A 44 -14.95 0.87 8.85
CA GLU A 44 -14.23 2.04 8.32
C GLU A 44 -14.90 2.56 7.05
N ASP A 45 -14.74 3.87 6.83
CA ASP A 45 -15.31 4.71 5.78
C ASP A 45 -15.71 3.96 4.49
N PRO A 46 -16.98 4.01 4.03
CA PRO A 46 -17.41 3.39 2.77
C PRO A 46 -16.69 3.94 1.52
N ALA A 47 -15.91 5.03 1.63
CA ALA A 47 -15.03 5.53 0.60
C ALA A 47 -13.66 4.81 0.53
N LEU A 48 -13.35 3.89 1.46
CA LEU A 48 -12.14 3.06 1.42
C LEU A 48 -12.19 2.09 0.23
N GLY A 49 -11.58 2.54 -0.87
CA GLY A 49 -11.12 1.74 -2.00
C GLY A 49 -12.23 1.08 -2.81
N GLU A 50 -12.43 1.53 -4.05
CA GLU A 50 -13.15 0.73 -5.03
C GLU A 50 -12.30 -0.49 -5.43
N TYR A 51 -12.93 -1.59 -5.84
CA TYR A 51 -12.22 -2.81 -6.23
C TYR A 51 -11.19 -2.52 -7.34
N ALA A 52 -11.54 -1.62 -8.28
CA ALA A 52 -10.63 -1.15 -9.31
C ALA A 52 -9.38 -0.46 -8.73
N THR A 53 -9.54 0.39 -7.72
CA THR A 53 -8.43 1.04 -7.01
C THR A 53 -7.54 0.01 -6.31
N SER A 54 -8.12 -1.01 -5.69
CA SER A 54 -7.37 -2.11 -5.07
C SER A 54 -6.56 -2.92 -6.10
N VAL A 55 -7.12 -3.18 -7.28
CA VAL A 55 -6.39 -3.83 -8.38
C VAL A 55 -5.23 -2.95 -8.86
N LEU A 56 -5.46 -1.65 -9.09
CA LEU A 56 -4.41 -0.73 -9.53
C LEU A 56 -3.27 -0.63 -8.50
N LEU A 57 -3.61 -0.63 -7.20
CA LEU A 57 -2.61 -0.65 -6.14
C LEU A 57 -1.79 -1.95 -6.15
N ALA A 58 -2.42 -3.10 -6.35
CA ALA A 58 -1.71 -4.37 -6.50
C ALA A 58 -0.76 -4.37 -7.71
N GLU A 59 -1.17 -3.79 -8.84
CA GLU A 59 -0.30 -3.64 -10.01
C GLU A 59 0.86 -2.67 -9.79
N LEU A 60 0.64 -1.59 -9.04
CA LEU A 60 1.71 -0.67 -8.67
C LEU A 60 2.79 -1.39 -7.83
N LEU A 61 2.38 -2.22 -6.87
CA LEU A 61 3.30 -3.00 -6.04
C LEU A 61 4.06 -4.06 -6.88
N ARG A 62 3.37 -4.74 -7.81
CA ARG A 62 4.01 -5.65 -8.77
C ARG A 62 5.03 -4.93 -9.66
N SER A 63 4.64 -3.81 -10.23
CA SER A 63 5.52 -2.98 -11.07
C SER A 63 6.76 -2.53 -10.29
N SER A 64 6.59 -2.13 -9.04
CA SER A 64 7.70 -1.69 -8.18
C SER A 64 8.67 -2.83 -7.88
N ALA A 65 8.16 -4.04 -7.58
CA ALA A 65 8.99 -5.23 -7.42
C ALA A 65 9.80 -5.53 -8.69
N HIS A 66 9.18 -5.42 -9.87
CA HIS A 66 9.87 -5.56 -11.15
C HIS A 66 10.97 -4.51 -11.35
N ARG A 67 10.72 -3.22 -11.05
CA ARG A 67 11.73 -2.16 -11.17
C ARG A 67 12.92 -2.37 -10.23
N LEU A 68 12.64 -2.83 -9.02
CA LEU A 68 13.65 -3.05 -7.97
C LEU A 68 14.38 -4.40 -8.11
N GLY A 69 13.87 -5.32 -8.93
CA GLY A 69 14.47 -6.65 -9.11
C GLY A 69 14.33 -7.55 -7.89
N VAL A 70 13.30 -7.34 -7.07
CA VAL A 70 13.05 -8.09 -5.82
C VAL A 70 11.76 -8.92 -5.90
N PRO A 71 11.60 -9.95 -5.06
CA PRO A 71 10.34 -10.66 -4.92
C PRO A 71 9.18 -9.71 -4.57
N VAL A 72 8.02 -9.93 -5.20
CA VAL A 72 6.78 -9.20 -4.90
C VAL A 72 6.40 -9.33 -3.41
N ALA A 73 6.62 -10.51 -2.80
CA ALA A 73 6.33 -10.75 -1.40
C ALA A 73 7.07 -9.76 -0.47
N ASP A 74 8.34 -9.47 -0.77
CA ASP A 74 9.18 -8.57 0.02
C ASP A 74 8.65 -7.14 -0.02
N VAL A 75 8.08 -6.73 -1.17
CA VAL A 75 7.45 -5.43 -1.34
C VAL A 75 6.17 -5.32 -0.52
N TRP A 76 5.34 -6.36 -0.48
CA TRP A 76 4.16 -6.42 0.40
C TRP A 76 4.55 -6.34 1.88
N GLU A 77 5.57 -7.09 2.29
CA GLU A 77 6.09 -7.04 3.66
C GLU A 77 6.67 -5.68 4.03
N LEU A 78 7.39 -5.04 3.11
CA LEU A 78 7.91 -3.69 3.31
C LEU A 78 6.77 -2.69 3.45
N ALA A 79 5.75 -2.76 2.59
CA ALA A 79 4.60 -1.85 2.65
C ALA A 79 3.86 -1.96 3.98
N ARG A 80 3.57 -3.19 4.43
CA ARG A 80 2.94 -3.45 5.74
C ARG A 80 3.78 -2.95 6.91
N ARG A 81 5.09 -3.17 6.90
CA ARG A 81 5.97 -2.76 8.01
C ARG A 81 6.21 -1.25 8.06
N SER A 82 6.28 -0.60 6.90
CA SER A 82 6.64 0.82 6.80
C SER A 82 5.43 1.75 6.78
N GLY A 83 4.24 1.24 6.46
CA GLY A 83 3.05 2.06 6.20
C GLY A 83 3.19 2.92 4.94
N ARG A 84 4.09 2.55 4.02
CA ARG A 84 4.45 3.34 2.83
C ARG A 84 4.52 2.48 1.57
N LEU A 85 4.30 3.13 0.43
CA LEU A 85 4.47 2.48 -0.87
C LEU A 85 5.94 2.50 -1.30
N PRO A 86 6.40 1.46 -2.01
CA PRO A 86 7.74 1.45 -2.62
C PRO A 86 7.86 2.57 -3.67
N GLY A 87 8.97 3.31 -3.62
CA GLY A 87 9.38 4.30 -4.63
C GLY A 87 10.05 3.63 -5.84
#